data_AF-I0INY7-F1
#
_entry.id   AF-I0INY7-F1
#
_cell.length_a   1.000
_cell.length_b   1.000
_cell.length_c   1.000
_cell.angle_alpha   90.00
_cell.angle_beta   90.00
_cell.angle_gamma   90.00
#
_symmetry.space_group_name_H-M   'P 1'
#
loop_
_entity.id
_entity.type
_entity.pdbx_description
1 polymer ?
#
loop_
_entity_poly.entity_id
_entity_poly.type
_entity_poly.pdbx_seq_one_letter_code
_entity_poly.pdbx_strand_id
1 'polypeptide(L)'
;MKKTLKVKLAPTKEQAKSLLETIETFNDACNWISRKSFEAGTPHQMKLHHLVYFEPRERFPALTSQMIVRAIAKVSGSYRTEKKSLHSFKKQSAMEYDKRLLSFKSLSHASLATIHGRITVPLIFGHYAPLDRNKMLGQSDLTTSVGVLPESRDRCSGRNTL
;
A
#
# COMPACT_ATOMS: atom_id res chain seq x y z
N MET A 1 -7.59 10.51 17.51
CA MET A 1 -6.15 10.20 17.36
C MET A 1 -6.00 8.98 16.44
N LYS A 2 -5.28 9.09 15.31
CA LYS A 2 -5.02 7.96 14.41
C LYS A 2 -3.84 7.15 14.97
N LYS A 3 -4.04 5.85 15.26
CA LYS A 3 -2.97 4.94 15.66
C LYS A 3 -2.54 4.12 14.44
N THR A 4 -1.24 4.09 14.17
CA THR A 4 -0.64 3.25 13.11
C THR A 4 0.06 2.08 13.78
N LEU A 5 -0.26 0.86 13.38
CA LEU A 5 0.40 -0.36 13.85
C LEU A 5 1.22 -0.96 12.71
N LYS A 6 2.49 -1.27 12.98
CA LYS A 6 3.35 -2.02 12.06
C LYS A 6 3.23 -3.51 12.37
N VAL A 7 2.87 -4.30 11.37
CA VAL A 7 2.74 -5.77 11.48
C VAL A 7 3.63 -6.42 10.43
N LYS A 8 4.28 -7.53 10.79
CA LYS A 8 5.09 -8.30 9.85
C LYS A 8 4.25 -9.40 9.22
N LEU A 9 4.30 -9.50 7.89
CA LEU A 9 3.77 -10.66 7.17
C LEU A 9 4.83 -11.77 7.20
N ALA A 10 4.40 -13.01 7.43
CA ALA A 10 5.24 -14.20 7.32
C ALA A 10 4.80 -15.09 6.15
N PRO A 11 4.95 -14.62 4.89
CA PRO A 11 4.55 -15.36 3.70
C PRO A 11 5.50 -16.53 3.42
N THR A 12 5.00 -17.55 2.71
CA THR A 12 5.87 -18.52 2.03
C THR A 12 6.68 -17.83 0.91
N LYS A 13 7.67 -18.53 0.34
CA LYS A 13 8.47 -17.97 -0.77
C LYS A 13 7.61 -17.60 -1.98
N GLU A 14 6.62 -18.43 -2.31
CA GLU A 14 5.68 -18.24 -3.41
C GLU A 14 4.76 -17.05 -3.15
N GLN A 15 4.26 -16.93 -1.91
CA GLN A 15 3.44 -15.80 -1.49
C GLN A 15 4.22 -14.49 -1.49
N ALA A 16 5.48 -14.50 -1.03
CA ALA A 16 6.36 -13.34 -1.05
C ALA A 16 6.62 -12.87 -2.48
N LYS A 17 6.88 -13.81 -3.40
CA LYS A 17 7.03 -13.53 -4.83
C LYS A 17 5.75 -12.90 -5.40
N SER A 18 4.59 -13.48 -5.11
CA SER A 18 3.29 -12.94 -5.56
C SER A 18 3.03 -11.52 -5.05
N LEU A 19 3.34 -11.23 -3.78
CA LEU A 19 3.22 -9.89 -3.20
C LEU A 19 4.18 -8.91 -3.87
N LEU A 20 5.42 -9.34 -4.14
CA LEU A 20 6.41 -8.50 -4.81
C LEU A 20 5.96 -8.14 -6.23
N GLU A 21 5.59 -9.13 -7.04
CA GLU A 21 5.12 -8.92 -8.41
C GLU A 21 3.87 -8.01 -8.44
N THR A 22 3.00 -8.12 -7.42
CA THR A 22 1.84 -7.22 -7.27
C THR A 22 2.28 -5.78 -7.03
N ILE A 23 3.24 -5.53 -6.13
CA ILE A 23 3.77 -4.19 -5.86
C ILE A 23 4.40 -3.61 -7.13
N GLU A 24 5.21 -4.40 -7.84
CA GLU A 24 5.90 -3.98 -9.06
C GLU A 24 4.89 -3.60 -10.14
N THR A 25 3.93 -4.49 -10.43
CA THR A 25 2.88 -4.24 -11.42
C THR A 25 2.02 -3.03 -11.06
N PHE A 26 1.69 -2.85 -9.78
CA PHE A 26 0.94 -1.70 -9.28
C PHE A 26 1.70 -0.39 -9.48
N ASN A 27 3.02 -0.38 -9.22
CA ASN A 27 3.84 0.81 -9.40
C ASN A 27 4.09 1.14 -10.88
N ASP A 28 4.16 0.13 -11.76
CA ASP A 28 4.20 0.33 -13.20
C ASP A 28 2.90 1.00 -13.70
N ALA A 29 1.75 0.58 -13.17
CA ALA A 29 0.48 1.25 -13.44
C ALA A 29 0.46 2.70 -12.90
N CYS A 30 0.99 2.94 -11.70
CA CYS A 30 1.11 4.30 -11.16
C CYS A 30 1.97 5.20 -12.06
N ASN A 31 3.11 4.70 -12.56
CA ASN A 31 3.99 5.44 -13.46
C ASN A 31 3.30 5.75 -14.79
N TRP A 32 2.54 4.80 -15.33
CA TRP A 32 1.76 5.00 -16.54
C TRP A 32 0.67 6.05 -16.34
N ILE A 33 -0.10 5.96 -15.25
CA ILE A 33 -1.15 6.93 -14.90
C ILE A 33 -0.55 8.32 -14.65
N SER A 34 0.63 8.39 -14.03
CA SER A 34 1.34 9.65 -13.77
C SER A 34 1.69 10.39 -15.05
N ARG A 35 2.17 9.68 -16.09
CA ARG A 35 2.43 10.27 -17.41
C ARG A 35 1.16 10.84 -18.03
N LYS A 36 0.07 10.06 -18.05
CA LYS A 36 -1.24 10.52 -18.55
C LYS A 36 -1.77 11.73 -17.78
N SER A 37 -1.65 11.72 -16.46
CA SER A 37 -2.04 12.84 -15.60
C SER A 37 -1.25 14.10 -15.90
N PHE A 38 0.05 13.97 -16.16
CA PHE A 38 0.93 15.09 -16.48
C PHE A 38 0.66 15.65 -17.88
N GLU A 39 0.54 14.78 -18.89
CA GLU A 39 0.17 15.13 -20.27
C GLU A 39 -1.17 15.89 -20.33
N ALA A 40 -2.16 15.45 -19.57
CA ALA A 40 -3.48 16.07 -19.51
C ALA A 40 -3.58 17.26 -18.54
N GLY A 41 -2.51 17.58 -17.80
CA GLY A 41 -2.50 18.65 -16.80
C GLY A 41 -3.55 18.51 -15.69
N THR A 42 -4.04 17.30 -15.44
CA THR A 42 -5.23 17.06 -14.60
C THR A 42 -4.93 16.11 -13.45
N PRO A 43 -4.35 16.62 -12.33
CA PRO A 43 -4.01 15.79 -11.18
C PRO A 43 -5.19 15.49 -10.25
N HIS A 44 -6.38 16.04 -10.52
CA HIS A 44 -7.54 15.87 -9.64
C HIS A 44 -8.16 14.49 -9.81
N GLN A 45 -8.21 13.71 -8.72
CA GLN A 45 -8.58 12.29 -8.73
C GLN A 45 -9.84 11.97 -9.53
N MET A 46 -10.93 12.72 -9.34
CA MET A 46 -12.20 12.43 -10.05
C MET A 46 -12.07 12.63 -11.55
N LYS A 47 -11.43 13.72 -11.98
CA LYS A 47 -11.20 14.00 -13.39
C LYS A 47 -10.22 12.99 -14.01
N LEU A 48 -9.16 12.66 -13.28
CA LEU A 48 -8.19 11.66 -13.70
C LEU A 48 -8.85 10.28 -13.83
N HIS A 49 -9.72 9.91 -12.90
CA HIS A 49 -10.46 8.64 -12.98
C HIS A 49 -11.33 8.57 -14.24
N HIS A 50 -12.08 9.62 -14.57
CA HIS A 50 -12.87 9.65 -15.81
C HIS A 50 -11.99 9.58 -17.07
N LEU A 51 -10.82 10.23 -17.03
CA LEU A 51 -9.89 10.25 -18.15
C LEU A 51 -9.21 8.89 -18.39
N VAL A 52 -8.79 8.21 -17.33
CA VAL A 52 -7.87 7.08 -17.43
C VAL A 52 -8.40 5.80 -16.80
N TYR A 53 -9.68 5.60 -16.50
CA TYR A 53 -10.07 4.34 -15.84
C TYR A 53 -9.95 3.11 -16.78
N PHE A 54 -10.35 3.24 -18.04
CA PHE A 54 -10.41 2.12 -18.98
C PHE A 54 -9.02 1.66 -19.45
N GLU A 55 -8.15 2.59 -19.86
CA GLU A 55 -6.84 2.26 -20.43
C GLU A 55 -5.90 1.45 -19.50
N PRO A 56 -5.68 1.80 -18.21
CA PRO A 56 -4.94 0.98 -17.26
C PRO A 56 -5.58 -0.38 -17.03
N ARG A 57 -6.91 -0.48 -17.11
CA ARG A 57 -7.59 -1.75 -16.87
C ARG A 57 -7.29 -2.75 -17.99
N GLU A 58 -7.17 -2.26 -19.22
CA GLU A 58 -6.76 -3.02 -20.40
C GLU A 58 -5.26 -3.31 -20.39
N ARG A 59 -4.43 -2.31 -20.05
CA ARG A 59 -2.96 -2.44 -20.05
C ARG A 59 -2.43 -3.30 -18.91
N PHE A 60 -3.10 -3.30 -17.77
CA PHE A 60 -2.72 -4.07 -16.58
C PHE A 60 -3.86 -5.03 -16.19
N PRO A 61 -4.14 -6.06 -17.02
CA PRO A 61 -5.31 -6.92 -16.83
C PRO A 61 -5.26 -7.70 -15.52
N ALA A 62 -4.05 -7.98 -15.01
CA ALA A 62 -3.81 -8.68 -13.75
C ALA A 62 -4.14 -7.84 -12.51
N LEU A 63 -4.22 -6.51 -12.62
CA LEU A 63 -4.65 -5.65 -11.52
C LEU A 63 -6.17 -5.69 -11.40
N THR A 64 -6.65 -5.85 -10.16
CA THR A 64 -8.09 -5.72 -9.89
C THR A 64 -8.55 -4.28 -10.09
N SER A 65 -9.83 -4.06 -10.40
CA SER A 65 -10.38 -2.69 -10.55
C SER A 65 -10.13 -1.83 -9.31
N GLN A 66 -10.16 -2.43 -8.12
CA GLN A 66 -9.88 -1.73 -6.88
C GLN A 66 -8.41 -1.30 -6.76
N MET A 67 -7.46 -2.10 -7.26
CA MET A 67 -6.04 -1.71 -7.34
C MET A 67 -5.84 -0.53 -8.31
N ILE A 68 -6.52 -0.53 -9.47
CA ILE A 68 -6.46 0.61 -10.40
C ILE A 68 -6.98 1.89 -9.75
N VAL A 69 -8.11 1.84 -9.04
CA VAL A 69 -8.63 3.01 -8.30
C VAL A 69 -7.64 3.50 -7.26
N ARG A 70 -6.92 2.61 -6.57
CA ARG A 70 -5.86 2.99 -5.61
C ARG A 70 -4.64 3.58 -6.30
N ALA A 71 -4.25 3.08 -7.47
CA ALA A 71 -3.17 3.67 -8.25
C ALA A 71 -3.51 5.10 -8.67
N ILE A 72 -4.75 5.35 -9.14
CA ILE A 72 -5.23 6.69 -9.47
C ILE A 72 -5.21 7.61 -8.24
N ALA A 73 -5.66 7.12 -7.08
CA ALA A 73 -5.63 7.88 -5.83
C ALA A 73 -4.20 8.22 -5.39
N LYS A 74 -3.28 7.26 -5.44
CA LYS A 74 -1.85 7.44 -5.11
C LYS A 74 -1.19 8.49 -6.02
N VAL A 75 -1.45 8.41 -7.33
CA VAL A 75 -0.94 9.39 -8.30
C VAL A 75 -1.54 10.78 -8.05
N SER A 76 -2.85 10.89 -7.92
CA SER A 76 -3.50 12.17 -7.63
C SER A 76 -2.99 12.80 -6.33
N GLY A 77 -2.79 11.98 -5.30
CA GLY A 77 -2.24 12.40 -4.01
C GLY A 77 -0.82 12.95 -4.10
N SER A 78 0.04 12.36 -4.93
CA SER A 78 1.41 12.85 -5.09
C SER A 78 1.43 14.26 -5.70
N TYR A 79 0.56 14.52 -6.67
CA TYR A 79 0.43 15.83 -7.32
C TYR A 79 -0.28 16.91 -6.47
N ARG A 80 -0.71 16.58 -5.25
CA ARG A 80 -1.38 17.57 -4.38
C ARG A 80 -0.42 18.67 -3.93
N THR A 81 0.83 18.31 -3.66
CA THR A 81 1.85 19.23 -3.13
C THR A 81 2.71 19.84 -4.24
N GLU A 82 3.08 19.04 -5.25
CA GLU A 82 3.91 19.47 -6.38
C GLU A 82 3.24 19.10 -7.69
N LYS A 83 3.09 20.05 -8.62
CA LYS A 83 2.34 19.86 -9.89
C LYS A 83 3.18 20.07 -11.14
N LYS A 84 4.41 20.56 -10.98
CA LYS A 84 5.22 21.08 -12.09
C LYS A 84 6.13 20.03 -12.71
N SER A 85 6.38 18.93 -12.01
CA SER A 85 7.30 17.87 -12.43
C SER A 85 6.54 16.55 -12.62
N LEU A 86 7.05 15.70 -13.52
CA LEU A 86 6.51 14.36 -13.70
C LEU A 86 6.90 13.48 -12.49
N HIS A 87 5.90 12.97 -11.78
CA HIS A 87 6.15 12.10 -10.63
C HIS A 87 6.41 10.66 -11.07
N SER A 88 7.46 10.05 -10.53
CA SER A 88 7.79 8.64 -10.74
C SER A 88 7.75 7.86 -9.42
N PHE A 89 7.34 6.60 -9.51
CA PHE A 89 7.23 5.66 -8.41
C PHE A 89 8.25 4.55 -8.59
N LYS A 90 9.05 4.31 -7.55
CA LYS A 90 10.03 3.21 -7.55
C LYS A 90 9.29 1.87 -7.70
N LYS A 91 9.93 0.91 -8.38
CA LYS A 91 9.37 -0.43 -8.66
C LYS A 91 8.81 -1.11 -7.39
N GLN A 92 9.53 -1.01 -6.28
CA GLN A 92 9.15 -1.60 -5.00
C GLN A 92 8.64 -0.56 -3.98
N SER A 93 8.11 0.58 -4.45
CA SER A 93 7.50 1.57 -3.55
C SER A 93 6.22 1.03 -2.91
N ALA A 94 5.87 1.57 -1.74
CA ALA A 94 4.73 1.08 -0.97
C ALA A 94 3.42 1.07 -1.78
N MET A 95 2.67 -0.03 -1.68
CA MET A 95 1.33 -0.14 -2.28
C MET A 95 0.26 0.08 -1.21
N GLU A 96 -0.68 0.97 -1.49
CA GLU A 96 -1.82 1.24 -0.60
C GLU A 96 -2.89 0.15 -0.74
N TYR A 97 -3.11 -0.60 0.34
CA TYR A 97 -4.23 -1.51 0.50
C TYR A 97 -5.38 -0.80 1.22
N ASP A 98 -6.60 -0.99 0.74
CA ASP A 98 -7.81 -0.63 1.48
C ASP A 98 -8.52 -1.88 2.02
N LYS A 99 -9.62 -1.69 2.74
CA LYS A 99 -10.43 -2.77 3.33
C LYS A 99 -10.96 -3.82 2.34
N ARG A 100 -10.98 -3.52 1.03
CA ARG A 100 -11.39 -4.48 -0.01
C ARG A 100 -10.21 -5.33 -0.46
N LEU A 101 -9.02 -4.73 -0.53
CA LEU A 101 -7.79 -5.43 -0.92
C LEU A 101 -7.16 -6.22 0.25
N LEU A 102 -7.21 -5.68 1.47
CA LEU A 102 -6.68 -6.28 2.69
C LEU A 102 -7.81 -6.49 3.70
N SER A 103 -7.92 -7.70 4.25
CA SER A 103 -8.86 -7.99 5.35
C SER A 103 -8.23 -8.91 6.38
N PHE A 104 -8.50 -8.67 7.66
CA PHE A 104 -8.03 -9.50 8.77
C PHE A 104 -9.02 -10.63 9.05
N LYS A 105 -8.61 -11.87 8.79
CA LYS A 105 -9.45 -13.06 8.99
C LYS A 105 -9.46 -13.47 10.45
N SER A 106 -8.30 -13.42 11.09
CA SER A 106 -8.11 -13.63 12.53
C SER A 106 -7.06 -12.65 13.03
N LEU A 107 -6.78 -12.67 14.34
CA LEU A 107 -5.64 -11.94 14.88
C LEU A 107 -4.32 -12.42 14.28
N SER A 108 -4.22 -13.66 13.81
CA SER A 108 -2.98 -14.24 13.29
C SER A 108 -2.86 -14.25 11.77
N HIS A 109 -3.89 -13.88 11.01
CA HIS A 109 -3.89 -14.01 9.54
C HIS A 109 -4.54 -12.83 8.83
N ALA A 110 -3.87 -12.35 7.78
CA ALA A 110 -4.38 -11.38 6.82
C ALA A 110 -4.69 -12.05 5.48
N SER A 111 -5.78 -11.64 4.84
CA SER A 111 -6.12 -11.98 3.47
C SER A 111 -5.85 -10.79 2.56
N LEU A 112 -4.93 -10.95 1.62
CA LEU A 112 -4.46 -9.91 0.69
C LEU A 112 -4.82 -10.28 -0.75
N ALA A 113 -5.35 -9.33 -1.50
CA ALA A 113 -5.51 -9.44 -2.94
C ALA A 113 -4.15 -9.22 -3.64
N THR A 114 -3.76 -10.13 -4.53
CA THR A 114 -2.57 -10.04 -5.38
C THR A 114 -2.99 -10.12 -6.85
N ILE A 115 -2.03 -9.95 -7.76
CA ILE A 115 -2.26 -10.20 -9.19
C ILE A 115 -2.54 -11.68 -9.52
N HIS A 116 -2.23 -12.59 -8.60
CA HIS A 116 -2.44 -14.04 -8.73
C HIS A 116 -3.66 -14.53 -7.94
N GLY A 117 -4.54 -13.61 -7.53
CA GLY A 117 -5.71 -13.92 -6.71
C GLY A 117 -5.50 -13.57 -5.24
N ARG A 118 -6.38 -14.09 -4.36
CA ARG A 118 -6.34 -13.73 -2.94
C ARG A 118 -5.54 -14.75 -2.14
N ILE A 119 -4.53 -14.29 -1.42
CA ILE A 119 -3.71 -15.14 -0.55
C ILE A 119 -4.04 -14.87 0.92
N THR A 120 -3.84 -15.88 1.77
CA THR A 120 -3.90 -15.73 3.23
C THR A 120 -2.52 -15.92 3.80
N VAL A 121 -2.05 -14.91 4.54
CA VAL A 121 -0.68 -14.80 5.03
C VAL A 121 -0.70 -14.65 6.56
N PRO A 122 0.12 -15.42 7.29
CA PRO A 122 0.28 -15.24 8.73
C PRO A 122 0.84 -13.86 9.09
N LEU A 123 0.38 -13.32 10.20
CA LEU A 123 0.82 -12.06 10.79
C LEU A 123 1.64 -12.33 12.05
N ILE A 124 2.78 -11.67 12.14
CA ILE A 124 3.61 -11.62 13.34
C ILE A 124 3.53 -10.20 13.89
N PHE A 125 3.11 -10.09 15.14
CA PHE A 125 3.10 -8.82 15.88
C PHE A 125 4.43 -8.64 16.60
N GLY A 126 4.94 -7.42 16.61
CA GLY A 126 5.93 -7.04 17.64
C GLY A 126 5.26 -7.07 19.01
N HIS A 127 6.05 -7.16 20.09
CA HIS A 127 5.59 -7.18 21.48
C HIS A 127 4.83 -5.92 21.92
N TYR A 128 3.73 -5.50 21.30
CA TYR A 128 2.90 -4.40 21.82
C TYR A 128 1.43 -4.45 21.36
N ALA A 129 0.59 -4.35 22.38
CA ALA A 129 -0.85 -4.05 22.43
C ALA A 129 -1.85 -5.12 21.92
N PRO A 130 -2.92 -5.40 22.68
CA PRO A 130 -4.03 -6.23 22.22
C PRO A 130 -4.70 -5.56 21.02
N LEU A 131 -4.74 -6.31 19.92
CA LEU A 131 -5.44 -5.93 18.70
C LEU A 131 -6.94 -5.90 18.96
N ASP A 132 -7.52 -4.72 18.83
CA ASP A 132 -8.97 -4.59 18.73
C ASP A 132 -9.33 -4.65 17.24
N ARG A 133 -9.98 -5.74 16.83
CA ARG A 133 -10.44 -5.96 15.44
C ARG A 133 -11.31 -4.78 14.95
N ASN A 134 -12.04 -4.13 15.86
CA ASN A 134 -12.90 -2.99 15.54
C ASN A 134 -12.10 -1.69 15.34
N LYS A 135 -10.81 -1.66 15.71
CA LYS A 135 -9.90 -0.52 15.49
C LYS A 135 -9.01 -0.69 14.26
N MET A 136 -9.05 -1.85 13.58
CA MET A 136 -8.29 -2.13 12.35
C MET A 136 -8.99 -1.60 11.08
N LEU A 137 -9.62 -0.43 11.19
CA LEU A 137 -10.39 0.17 10.12
C LEU A 137 -9.56 1.27 9.45
N GLY A 138 -9.06 1.01 8.23
CA GLY A 138 -8.32 2.02 7.48
C GLY A 138 -7.62 1.50 6.23
N GLN A 139 -6.86 2.41 5.61
CA GLN A 139 -5.83 2.07 4.61
C GLN A 139 -4.61 1.49 5.31
N SER A 140 -3.88 0.62 4.62
CA SER A 140 -2.63 0.02 5.08
C SER A 140 -1.62 0.05 3.96
N ASP A 141 -0.36 0.33 4.28
CA ASP A 141 0.69 0.38 3.27
C ASP A 141 1.50 -0.92 3.31
N LEU A 142 1.53 -1.63 2.19
CA LEU A 142 2.40 -2.78 2.02
C LEU A 142 3.79 -2.29 1.59
N THR A 143 4.79 -2.51 2.43
CA THR A 143 6.19 -2.11 2.20
C THR A 143 7.10 -3.32 2.13
N THR A 144 8.09 -3.31 1.23
CA THR A 144 9.20 -4.27 1.26
C THR A 144 10.28 -3.78 2.24
N SER A 145 10.79 -4.68 3.08
CA SER A 145 11.96 -4.41 3.91
C SER A 145 12.83 -5.66 3.95
N VAL A 146 14.10 -5.51 3.59
CA VAL A 146 15.12 -6.52 3.90
C VAL A 146 15.31 -6.45 5.42
N GLY A 147 14.94 -7.50 6.16
CA GLY A 147 14.87 -7.51 7.64
C GLY A 147 16.17 -6.97 8.26
N VAL A 148 16.14 -6.11 9.27
CA VAL A 148 16.02 -6.43 10.70
C VAL A 148 15.08 -5.40 11.37
N LEU A 149 14.23 -5.82 12.31
CA LEU A 149 13.55 -4.87 13.20
C LEU A 149 14.64 -4.08 13.93
N PRO A 150 14.62 -2.74 13.99
CA PRO A 150 15.44 -2.09 15.00
C PRO A 150 15.00 -2.67 16.35
N GLU A 151 15.93 -3.36 17.03
CA GLU A 151 15.81 -3.56 18.47
C GLU A 151 15.46 -2.18 19.04
N SER A 152 14.37 -2.14 19.78
CA SER A 152 13.96 -0.97 20.52
C SER A 152 15.14 -0.53 21.37
N ARG A 153 15.84 0.52 20.96
CA ARG A 153 16.58 1.34 21.91
C ARG A 153 15.52 1.86 22.86
N ASP A 154 15.44 1.23 24.04
CA ASP A 154 14.84 1.79 25.23
C ASP A 154 15.44 3.17 25.43
N ARG A 155 14.77 4.19 24.90
CA ARG A 155 14.85 5.52 25.46
C ARG A 155 13.74 5.61 26.49
N CYS A 156 13.97 4.94 27.62
CA CYS A 156 13.59 5.48 28.91
C CYS A 156 14.26 6.86 29.02
N SER A 157 13.60 7.87 28.49
CA SER A 157 13.80 9.27 28.87
C SER A 157 13.30 9.35 30.31
N GLY A 158 14.15 9.00 31.26
CA GLY A 158 14.08 9.55 32.61
C GLY A 158 14.12 11.07 32.46
N ARG A 159 13.00 11.72 32.74
CA ARG A 159 12.95 13.15 32.97
C ARG A 159 12.54 13.36 34.42
N ASN A 160 13.57 13.62 35.21
CA ASN A 160 13.50 14.42 36.43
C ASN A 160 12.85 15.78 36.13
N THR A 161 12.00 16.24 37.06
CA THR A 161 11.60 17.61 37.45
C THR A 161 10.25 17.47 38.15
N LEU A 162 10.00 17.81 39.42
CA LEU A 162 10.71 18.58 40.45
C LEU A 162 10.47 17.88 41.81
#